data_AF-A0A660T8E8-F1
#
_entry.id   AF-A0A660T8E8-F1
#
_cell.length_a   1.000
_cell.length_b   1.000
_cell.length_c   1.000
_cell.angle_alpha   90.00
_cell.angle_beta   90.00
_cell.angle_gamma   90.00
#
_symmetry.space_group_name_H-M   'P 1'
#
loop_
_entity.id
_entity.type
_entity.pdbx_description
1 polymer ?
#
loop_
_entity_poly.entity_id
_entity_poly.type
_entity_poly.pdbx_seq_one_letter_code
_entity_poly.pdbx_strand_id
1 'polypeptide(L)'
;MITSENREHMIIKELELYVEQFKNKFDDISIGFLVKEGKKQLVELGSNLLEGIAYYKELSDKFTKETKDSFLVSLESLTQEVLAMNKRVEVLS
;
A
#
# COMPACT_ATOMS: atom_id res chain seq x y z
N MET A 1 -25.34 -9.54 -8.36
CA MET A 1 -24.94 -8.17 -7.96
C MET A 1 -23.79 -8.32 -6.99
N ILE A 2 -22.62 -7.72 -7.28
CA ILE A 2 -21.53 -7.65 -6.30
C ILE A 2 -21.98 -6.63 -5.25
N THR A 3 -22.26 -7.10 -4.04
CA THR A 3 -22.69 -6.26 -2.91
C THR A 3 -21.54 -5.33 -2.47
N SER A 4 -21.86 -4.20 -1.85
CA SER A 4 -20.88 -3.19 -1.40
C SER A 4 -19.81 -3.76 -0.47
N GLU A 5 -20.17 -4.71 0.40
CA GLU A 5 -19.24 -5.39 1.32
C GLU A 5 -18.12 -6.14 0.57
N ASN A 6 -18.43 -6.75 -0.59
CA ASN A 6 -17.41 -7.43 -1.38
C ASN A 6 -16.39 -6.46 -1.97
N ARG A 7 -16.80 -5.22 -2.26
CA ARG A 7 -15.91 -4.22 -2.86
C ARG A 7 -14.87 -3.72 -1.86
N GLU A 8 -15.26 -3.46 -0.62
CA GLU A 8 -14.36 -3.00 0.44
C GLU A 8 -13.24 -4.02 0.69
N HIS A 9 -13.62 -5.30 0.84
CA HIS A 9 -12.66 -6.39 0.99
C HIS A 9 -11.75 -6.57 -0.25
N MET A 10 -12.29 -6.40 -1.46
CA MET A 10 -11.47 -6.46 -2.67
C MET A 10 -10.42 -5.34 -2.72
N ILE A 11 -10.79 -4.11 -2.33
CA ILE A 11 -9.86 -2.98 -2.27
C ILE A 11 -8.71 -3.27 -1.30
N ILE A 12 -9.02 -3.76 -0.10
CA ILE A 12 -7.98 -4.11 0.88
C ILE A 12 -7.04 -5.18 0.32
N LYS A 13 -7.58 -6.25 -0.27
CA LYS A 13 -6.76 -7.33 -0.87
C LYS A 13 -5.86 -6.84 -2.01
N GLU A 14 -6.35 -5.91 -2.82
CA GLU A 14 -5.56 -5.32 -3.90
C GLU A 14 -4.40 -4.49 -3.35
N LEU A 15 -4.64 -3.67 -2.32
CA LEU A 15 -3.59 -2.91 -1.65
C LEU A 15 -2.59 -3.83 -0.93
N GLU A 16 -3.05 -4.88 -0.27
CA GLU A 16 -2.19 -5.91 0.35
C GLU A 16 -1.25 -6.54 -0.68
N LEU A 17 -1.78 -6.92 -1.84
CA LEU A 17 -0.98 -7.47 -2.94
C LEU A 17 0.08 -6.48 -3.42
N TYR A 18 -0.25 -5.19 -3.54
CA TYR A 18 0.72 -4.18 -3.94
C TYR A 18 1.77 -3.90 -2.86
N VAL A 19 1.42 -3.95 -1.57
CA VAL A 19 2.38 -3.87 -0.47
C VAL A 19 3.31 -5.07 -0.47
N GLU A 20 2.80 -6.28 -0.75
CA GLU A 20 3.63 -7.48 -0.91
C GLU A 20 4.59 -7.34 -2.10
N GLN A 21 4.12 -6.85 -3.25
CA GLN A 21 4.97 -6.55 -4.40
C GLN A 21 6.06 -5.53 -4.06
N PHE A 22 5.74 -4.52 -3.25
CA PHE A 22 6.73 -3.53 -2.80
C PHE A 22 7.83 -4.19 -1.95
N LYS A 23 7.45 -5.06 -1.01
CA LYS A 23 8.41 -5.82 -0.18
C LYS A 23 9.31 -6.71 -1.05
N ASN A 24 8.72 -7.50 -1.94
CA ASN A 24 9.48 -8.41 -2.82
C ASN A 24 10.45 -7.64 -3.71
N LYS A 25 10.00 -6.53 -4.30
CA LYS A 25 10.84 -5.69 -5.16
C LYS A 25 11.98 -5.02 -4.38
N PHE A 26 11.74 -4.63 -3.13
CA PHE A 26 12.79 -4.13 -2.24
C PHE A 26 13.87 -5.19 -2.03
N ASP A 27 13.47 -6.42 -1.70
CA ASP A 27 14.39 -7.51 -1.42
C ASP A 27 15.24 -7.82 -2.67
N ASP A 28 14.62 -7.92 -3.86
CA ASP A 28 15.31 -8.12 -5.14
C ASP A 28 16.35 -7.03 -5.43
N ILE A 29 16.00 -5.76 -5.22
CA ILE A 29 16.89 -4.61 -5.48
C ILE A 29 18.03 -4.55 -4.46
N SER A 30 17.74 -4.87 -3.19
CA SER A 30 18.72 -4.81 -2.11
C SER A 30 19.88 -5.80 -2.27
N ILE A 31 19.70 -6.85 -3.08
CA ILE A 31 20.69 -7.89 -3.36
C ILE A 31 21.49 -7.59 -4.66
N GLY A 32 21.02 -6.67 -5.51
CA GLY A 32 21.53 -6.44 -6.86
C GLY A 32 22.51 -5.27 -7.03
N PHE A 33 23.18 -5.22 -8.19
CA PHE A 33 24.12 -4.14 -8.56
C PHE A 33 23.45 -2.83 -9.06
N LEU A 34 22.13 -2.82 -9.27
CA LEU A 34 21.36 -1.69 -9.82
C LEU A 34 20.60 -0.89 -8.73
N VAL A 35 21.16 -0.78 -7.54
CA VAL A 35 20.52 -0.18 -6.35
C VAL A 35 19.96 1.22 -6.62
N LYS A 36 20.65 2.05 -7.40
CA LYS A 36 20.27 3.46 -7.61
C LYS A 36 19.00 3.63 -8.45
N GLU A 37 18.87 2.91 -9.55
CA GLU A 37 17.68 2.92 -10.40
C GLU A 37 16.52 2.18 -9.75
N GLY A 38 16.82 1.04 -9.10
CA GLY A 38 15.86 0.31 -8.29
C GLY A 38 15.26 1.16 -7.17
N LYS A 39 16.10 1.90 -6.43
CA LYS A 39 15.65 2.81 -5.37
C LYS A 39 14.65 3.84 -5.87
N LYS A 40 14.86 4.44 -7.05
CA LYS A 40 13.90 5.40 -7.62
C LYS A 40 12.53 4.76 -7.84
N GLN A 41 12.50 3.55 -8.40
CA GLN A 41 11.23 2.83 -8.62
C GLN A 41 10.53 2.44 -7.31
N LEU A 42 11.30 2.12 -6.26
CA LEU A 42 10.77 1.83 -4.93
C LEU A 42 10.16 3.07 -4.28
N VAL A 43 10.80 4.24 -4.41
CA VAL A 43 10.25 5.52 -3.93
C VAL A 43 8.93 5.86 -4.64
N GLU A 44 8.89 5.72 -5.96
CA GLU A 44 7.68 6.00 -6.75
C GLU A 44 6.54 5.03 -6.38
N LEU A 45 6.85 3.73 -6.23
CA LEU A 45 5.88 2.73 -5.80
C LEU A 45 5.31 3.05 -4.41
N GLY A 46 6.17 3.44 -3.46
CA GLY A 46 5.76 3.86 -2.12
C GLY A 46 4.86 5.10 -2.12
N SER A 47 5.16 6.11 -2.95
CA SER A 47 4.31 7.30 -3.11
C SER A 47 2.94 6.93 -3.66
N ASN A 48 2.91 6.15 -4.75
CA ASN A 48 1.67 5.74 -5.41
C ASN A 48 0.77 4.90 -4.48
N LEU A 49 1.36 4.04 -3.65
CA LEU A 49 0.64 3.28 -2.63
C LEU A 49 -0.01 4.20 -1.58
N LEU A 50 0.72 5.19 -1.07
CA LEU A 50 0.16 6.15 -0.10
C LEU A 50 -0.96 7.00 -0.72
N GLU A 51 -0.79 7.43 -1.97
CA GLU A 51 -1.83 8.17 -2.71
C GLU A 51 -3.08 7.31 -2.92
N GLY A 52 -2.92 6.04 -3.31
CA GLY A 52 -4.01 5.09 -3.46
C GLY A 52 -4.75 4.85 -2.13
N ILE A 53 -4.02 4.64 -1.04
CA ILE A 53 -4.62 4.48 0.30
C ILE A 53 -5.37 5.74 0.72
N ALA A 54 -4.81 6.92 0.50
CA ALA A 54 -5.47 8.20 0.80
C ALA A 54 -6.77 8.35 0.01
N TYR A 55 -6.75 8.04 -1.29
CA TYR A 55 -7.95 8.03 -2.13
C TYR A 55 -9.03 7.09 -1.60
N TYR A 56 -8.67 5.86 -1.21
CA TYR A 56 -9.65 4.92 -0.66
C TYR A 56 -10.16 5.33 0.71
N LYS A 57 -9.35 6.02 1.51
CA LYS A 57 -9.78 6.61 2.79
C LYS A 57 -10.88 7.65 2.56
N GLU A 58 -10.74 8.52 1.56
CA GLU A 58 -11.80 9.46 1.15
C GLU A 58 -13.03 8.73 0.60
N LEU A 59 -12.84 7.68 -0.20
CA LEU A 59 -13.96 6.89 -0.75
C LEU A 59 -14.81 6.22 0.33
N SER A 60 -14.21 5.90 1.49
CA SER A 60 -14.87 5.25 2.62
C SER A 60 -16.02 6.06 3.22
N ASP A 61 -16.10 7.36 2.94
CA ASP A 61 -17.24 8.20 3.33
C ASP A 61 -18.57 7.75 2.72
N LYS A 62 -18.52 6.94 1.66
CA LYS A 62 -19.70 6.35 1.00
C LYS A 62 -20.11 5.00 1.58
N PHE A 63 -19.38 4.46 2.54
CA PHE A 63 -19.62 3.14 3.13
C PHE A 63 -20.57 3.21 4.32
N THR A 64 -21.14 2.07 4.69
CA THR A 64 -21.92 1.97 5.93
C THR A 64 -21.00 2.17 7.13
N LYS A 65 -21.52 2.66 8.27
CA LYS A 65 -20.68 2.96 9.44
C LYS A 65 -19.88 1.75 9.93
N GLU A 66 -20.52 0.58 10.02
CA GLU A 66 -19.90 -0.65 10.51
C GLU A 66 -18.77 -1.13 9.59
N THR A 67 -18.99 -1.09 8.27
CA THR A 67 -17.96 -1.45 7.30
C THR A 67 -16.83 -0.43 7.21
N LYS A 68 -17.16 0.86 7.34
CA LYS A 68 -16.19 1.96 7.31
C LYS A 68 -15.13 1.84 8.39
N ASP A 69 -15.50 1.53 9.64
CA ASP A 69 -14.53 1.47 10.74
C ASP A 69 -13.49 0.36 10.52
N SER A 70 -13.93 -0.85 10.15
CA SER A 70 -13.02 -1.98 9.87
C SER A 70 -12.14 -1.72 8.63
N PHE A 71 -12.69 -1.07 7.61
CA PHE A 71 -11.97 -0.67 6.41
C PHE A 71 -10.88 0.37 6.72
N LEU A 72 -11.21 1.40 7.52
CA LEU A 72 -10.26 2.44 7.93
C LEU A 72 -9.11 1.88 8.77
N VAL A 73 -9.39 0.92 9.67
CA VAL A 73 -8.34 0.22 10.44
C VAL A 73 -7.39 -0.52 9.51
N SER A 74 -7.93 -1.20 8.49
CA SER A 74 -7.13 -1.93 7.50
C SER A 74 -6.25 -0.98 6.67
N LEU A 75 -6.82 0.15 6.21
CA LEU A 75 -6.05 1.18 5.48
C LEU A 75 -4.95 1.82 6.33
N GLU A 76 -5.21 2.06 7.61
CA GLU A 76 -4.20 2.60 8.53
C GLU A 76 -3.06 1.60 8.72
N SER A 77 -3.36 0.31 8.90
CA SER A 77 -2.33 -0.75 8.98
C SER A 77 -1.44 -0.76 7.74
N LEU A 78 -2.05 -0.74 6.55
CA LEU A 78 -1.33 -0.70 5.28
C LEU A 78 -0.48 0.57 5.14
N THR A 79 -1.00 1.71 5.59
CA THR A 79 -0.25 2.98 5.60
C THR A 79 1.03 2.84 6.42
N GLN A 80 0.94 2.27 7.63
CA GLN A 80 2.11 2.08 8.49
C GLN A 80 3.14 1.12 7.87
N GLU A 81 2.68 0.07 7.19
CA GLU A 81 3.56 -0.85 6.46
C GLU A 81 4.30 -0.15 5.32
N VAL A 82 3.61 0.65 4.51
CA VAL A 82 4.21 1.41 3.40
C VAL A 82 5.20 2.45 3.93
N LEU A 83 4.87 3.16 5.01
CA LEU A 83 5.78 4.11 5.66
C LEU A 83 7.03 3.42 6.21
N ALA A 84 6.89 2.23 6.80
CA ALA A 84 8.02 1.44 7.25
C ALA A 84 8.92 1.01 6.08
N MET A 85 8.33 0.61 4.96
CA MET A 85 9.07 0.28 3.74
C MET A 85 9.79 1.49 3.14
N ASN A 86 9.14 2.65 3.07
CA ASN A 86 9.76 3.88 2.57
C ASN A 86 11.02 4.24 3.38
N LYS A 87 10.96 4.11 4.71
CA LYS A 87 12.15 4.30 5.58
C LYS A 87 13.27 3.32 5.25
N ARG A 88 12.96 2.05 4.96
CA ARG A 88 13.95 1.06 4.51
C ARG A 88 14.56 1.44 3.15
N VAL A 89 13.74 1.96 2.24
CA VAL A 89 14.19 2.43 0.91
C VAL A 89 15.12 3.64 1.05
N GLU A 90 14.82 4.57 1.95
CA GLU A 90 15.67 5.75 2.18
C GLU A 90 17.10 5.37 2.58
N VAL A 91 17.26 4.32 3.40
CA VAL A 91 18.57 3.85 3.88
C VAL A 91 19.31 2.92 2.91
N LEU A 92 18.69 2.48 1.81
CA LEU A 92 19.41 1.78 0.72
C LEU A 92 20.45 2.71 0.11
N SER A 93 21.73 2.41 0.31
CA SER A 93 22.91 3.14 -0.16
C SER A 93 23.47 2.56 -1.46
#